data_AF-A0A1B8HN34-F1
#
_entry.id   AF-A0A1B8HN34-F1
#
_cell.length_a   1.000
_cell.length_b   1.000
_cell.length_c   1.000
_cell.angle_alpha   90.00
_cell.angle_beta   90.00
_cell.angle_gamma   90.00
#
_symmetry.space_group_name_H-M   'P 1'
#
loop_
_entity.id
_entity.type
_entity.pdbx_description
1 polymer ?
#
loop_
_entity_poly.entity_id
_entity_poly.type
_entity_poly.pdbx_seq_one_letter_code
_entity_poly.pdbx_strand_id
1 'polypeptide(L)'
;MELEVLTGGKEWLIKSGYPYIIFRNWGDYMKSTIEKKKKILALLKDELGYDIVEIGELYIAQHSKNTGAKVFSTENGYKVKKETIMYGMDFLSM
;
A
#
# COMPACT_ATOMS: atom_id res chain seq x y z
N MET A 1 4.64 -10.68 -4.68
CA MET A 1 4.64 -9.54 -5.62
C MET A 1 5.78 -9.71 -6.58
N GLU A 2 5.56 -9.48 -7.87
CA GLU A 2 6.61 -9.61 -8.88
C GLU A 2 7.05 -8.24 -9.39
N LEU A 3 8.36 -8.04 -9.49
CA LEU A 3 8.96 -6.78 -9.90
C LEU A 3 8.54 -6.41 -11.33
N GLU A 4 8.50 -7.39 -12.24
CA GLU A 4 8.14 -7.17 -13.64
C GLU A 4 6.69 -6.69 -13.79
N VAL A 5 5.77 -7.24 -12.99
CA VAL A 5 4.36 -6.81 -12.94
C VAL A 5 4.25 -5.37 -12.43
N LEU A 6 5.02 -5.00 -11.41
CA LEU A 6 5.08 -3.63 -10.89
C LEU A 6 5.65 -2.65 -11.92
N THR A 7 6.73 -3.04 -12.58
CA THR A 7 7.41 -2.20 -13.58
C THR A 7 6.52 -1.97 -14.79
N GLY A 8 5.88 -3.01 -15.33
CA GLY A 8 4.93 -2.88 -16.43
C GLY A 8 3.62 -2.17 -16.02
N GLY A 9 3.23 -2.29 -14.75
CA GLY A 9 2.03 -1.69 -14.19
C GLY A 9 2.18 -0.25 -13.70
N LYS A 10 3.35 0.39 -13.83
CA LYS A 10 3.59 1.76 -13.30
C LYS A 10 2.55 2.76 -13.77
N GLU A 11 2.32 2.84 -15.08
CA GLU A 11 1.33 3.75 -15.64
C GLU A 11 -0.09 3.46 -15.16
N TRP A 12 -0.42 2.18 -14.99
CA TRP A 12 -1.72 1.76 -14.48
C TRP A 12 -1.91 2.18 -13.02
N LEU A 13 -0.88 2.06 -12.17
CA LEU A 13 -0.90 2.52 -10.78
C LEU A 13 -1.13 4.03 -10.69
N ILE A 14 -0.47 4.81 -11.56
CA ILE A 14 -0.63 6.27 -11.60
C ILE A 14 -2.03 6.63 -12.09
N LYS A 15 -2.50 6.05 -13.20
CA LYS A 15 -3.82 6.31 -13.79
C LYS A 15 -4.98 5.89 -12.88
N SER A 16 -4.77 4.85 -12.07
CA SER A 16 -5.76 4.36 -11.11
C SER A 16 -5.79 5.16 -9.79
N GLY A 17 -5.04 6.25 -9.69
CA GLY A 17 -5.02 7.10 -8.49
C GLY A 17 -4.24 6.47 -7.33
N TYR A 18 -3.16 5.74 -7.65
CA TYR A 18 -2.25 5.13 -6.68
C TYR A 18 -2.91 4.13 -5.71
N PRO A 19 -3.52 3.03 -6.19
CA PRO A 19 -4.23 2.06 -5.35
C PRO A 19 -3.33 1.47 -4.26
N TYR A 20 -3.90 1.08 -3.12
CA TYR A 20 -3.11 0.39 -2.08
C TYR A 20 -2.59 -0.95 -2.61
N ILE A 21 -1.36 -1.29 -2.25
CA ILE A 21 -0.71 -2.52 -2.70
C ILE A 21 -0.39 -3.35 -1.47
N ILE A 22 -1.02 -4.52 -1.36
CA ILE A 22 -0.77 -5.46 -0.27
C ILE A 22 -0.01 -6.64 -0.84
N PHE A 23 1.14 -6.95 -0.26
CA PHE A 23 1.90 -8.11 -0.67
C PHE A 23 2.60 -8.77 0.51
N ARG A 24 2.67 -10.11 0.45
CA ARG A 24 3.52 -10.87 1.35
C ARG A 24 4.93 -10.96 0.77
N ASN A 25 5.92 -10.75 1.63
CA ASN A 25 7.30 -11.05 1.32
C ASN A 25 7.61 -12.46 1.81
N TRP A 26 7.80 -13.38 0.87
CA TRP A 26 8.16 -14.75 1.17
C TRP A 26 9.68 -14.85 1.32
N GLY A 27 10.15 -14.74 2.55
CA GLY A 27 11.42 -15.31 2.98
C GLY A 27 12.66 -14.44 2.78
N ASP A 28 13.18 -13.97 3.92
CA ASP A 28 14.60 -13.69 4.17
C ASP A 28 15.50 -14.93 3.85
N TYR A 29 14.88 -16.10 3.66
CA TYR A 29 15.53 -17.39 3.41
C TYR A 29 16.14 -17.56 2.00
N MET A 30 15.82 -16.72 1.01
CA MET A 30 16.38 -16.81 -0.34
C MET A 30 17.08 -15.51 -0.75
N LYS A 31 18.40 -15.55 -0.94
CA LYS A 31 19.22 -14.38 -1.35
C LYS A 31 18.68 -13.66 -2.59
N SER A 32 18.18 -14.39 -3.59
CA SER A 32 17.57 -13.78 -4.79
C SER A 32 16.30 -12.96 -4.47
N THR A 33 15.58 -13.31 -3.41
CA THR A 33 14.35 -12.62 -3.00
C THR A 33 14.64 -11.32 -2.27
N ILE A 34 15.77 -11.24 -1.54
CA ILE A 34 16.21 -10.02 -0.84
C ILE A 34 16.49 -8.89 -1.84
N GLU A 35 17.20 -9.19 -2.93
CA GLU A 35 17.51 -8.18 -3.94
C GLU A 35 16.25 -7.73 -4.71
N LYS A 36 15.36 -8.68 -5.02
CA LYS A 36 14.06 -8.39 -5.63
C LYS A 36 13.18 -7.52 -4.72
N LYS A 37 13.16 -7.79 -3.40
CA LYS A 37 12.47 -6.96 -2.40
C LYS A 37 13.02 -5.54 -2.41
N LYS A 38 14.34 -5.36 -2.36
CA LYS A 38 14.96 -4.02 -2.40
C LYS A 38 14.54 -3.25 -3.64
N LYS A 39 14.55 -3.90 -4.81
CA LYS A 39 14.10 -3.28 -6.08
C LYS A 39 12.61 -2.90 -6.05
N ILE A 40 11.75 -3.76 -5.51
CA ILE A 40 10.31 -3.46 -5.35
C ILE A 40 10.10 -2.27 -4.41
N LEU A 41 10.78 -2.26 -3.27
CA LEU A 41 10.65 -1.18 -2.29
C LEU A 41 11.19 0.14 -2.84
N ALA A 42 12.31 0.13 -3.55
CA ALA A 42 12.85 1.33 -4.19
C ALA A 42 11.91 1.88 -5.26
N LEU A 43 11.34 1.00 -6.09
CA LEU A 43 10.37 1.40 -7.10
C LEU A 43 9.09 1.99 -6.47
N LEU A 44 8.61 1.41 -5.37
CA LEU A 44 7.43 1.91 -4.69
C LEU A 44 7.70 3.23 -3.94
N LYS A 45 8.78 3.31 -3.16
CA LYS A 45 9.13 4.49 -2.35
C LYS A 45 9.73 5.61 -3.19
N ASP A 46 10.85 5.34 -3.85
CA ASP A 46 11.67 6.35 -4.53
C ASP A 46 11.06 6.78 -5.87
N GLU A 47 10.54 5.85 -6.68
CA GLU A 47 9.98 6.21 -7.99
C GLU A 47 8.50 6.60 -7.94
N LEU A 48 7.69 5.84 -7.20
CA LEU A 48 6.24 6.01 -7.20
C LEU A 48 5.69 6.78 -6.00
N GLY A 49 6.50 7.06 -4.97
CA GLY A 49 6.10 7.89 -3.82
C GLY A 49 5.17 7.21 -2.81
N TYR A 50 5.14 5.87 -2.76
CA TYR A 50 4.38 5.13 -1.76
C TYR A 50 5.12 5.07 -0.42
N ASP A 51 4.37 5.28 0.66
CA ASP A 51 4.77 4.86 2.00
C ASP A 51 4.56 3.36 2.17
N ILE A 52 5.46 2.69 2.90
CA ILE A 52 5.41 1.25 3.13
C ILE A 52 5.25 0.97 4.62
N VAL A 53 4.21 0.23 4.98
CA VAL A 53 3.98 -0.31 6.32
C VAL A 53 4.38 -1.79 6.31
N GLU A 54 5.34 -2.14 7.16
CA GLU A 54 5.84 -3.51 7.32
C GLU A 54 5.23 -4.16 8.58
N ILE A 55 4.59 -5.31 8.42
CA ILE A 55 3.88 -6.05 9.46
C ILE A 55 4.33 -7.52 9.39
N GLY A 56 5.48 -7.82 9.99
CA GLY A 56 6.12 -9.13 9.87
C GLY A 56 6.44 -9.46 8.40
N GLU A 57 5.75 -10.46 7.85
CA GLU A 57 5.90 -10.87 6.44
C GLU A 57 4.95 -10.13 5.48
N LEU A 58 4.05 -9.29 6.00
CA LEU A 58 3.08 -8.52 5.23
C LEU A 58 3.57 -7.09 5.00
N TYR A 59 3.48 -6.62 3.77
CA TYR A 59 3.87 -5.28 3.35
C TYR A 59 2.66 -4.60 2.73
N ILE A 60 2.41 -3.36 3.15
CA ILE A 60 1.32 -2.55 2.63
C ILE A 60 1.91 -1.24 2.11
N ALA A 61 1.78 -1.02 0.80
CA ALA A 61 2.14 0.24 0.16
C ALA A 61 0.92 1.16 0.08
N GLN A 62 1.04 2.36 0.62
CA GLN A 62 0.03 3.40 0.60
C GLN A 62 0.61 4.71 0.08
N HIS A 63 -0.02 5.30 -0.93
CA HIS A 63 0.42 6.58 -1.48
C HIS A 63 -0.32 7.74 -0.81
N SER A 64 0.39 8.83 -0.49
CA SER A 64 -0.18 10.02 0.17
C SER A 64 -1.31 10.68 -0.62
N LYS A 65 -1.25 10.62 -1.96
CA LYS A 65 -2.31 11.10 -2.86
C LYS A 65 -3.54 10.19 -2.92
N ASN A 66 -3.50 8.99 -2.38
CA ASN A 66 -4.66 8.11 -2.32
C ASN A 66 -5.45 8.37 -1.02
N THR A 67 -6.59 9.05 -1.16
CA THR A 67 -7.55 9.34 -0.07
C THR A 67 -8.46 8.17 0.30
N GLY A 68 -8.18 6.98 -0.22
CA GLY A 68 -8.94 5.75 0.01
C GLY A 68 -8.68 5.12 1.39
N ALA A 69 -8.40 3.82 1.41
CA ALA A 69 -8.24 3.10 2.67
C ALA A 69 -6.88 3.32 3.32
N LYS A 70 -6.88 3.72 4.60
CA LYS A 70 -5.69 3.85 5.45
C LYS A 70 -5.53 2.63 6.34
N VAL A 71 -4.26 2.27 6.58
CA VAL A 71 -3.88 1.25 7.55
C VAL A 71 -3.77 1.91 8.91
N PHE A 72 -4.52 1.41 9.89
CA PHE A 72 -4.48 1.87 11.27
C PHE A 72 -3.94 0.74 12.16
N SER A 73 -2.97 1.06 13.01
CA SER A 73 -2.57 0.19 14.11
C SER A 73 -3.61 0.28 15.24
N THR A 74 -3.96 -0.87 15.80
CA THR A 74 -4.87 -1.02 16.95
C THR A 74 -4.22 -1.94 17.97
N GLU A 75 -4.71 -1.94 19.22
CA GLU A 75 -4.22 -2.83 20.28
C GLU A 75 -4.31 -4.34 19.93
N ASN A 76 -5.18 -4.72 18.98
CA ASN A 76 -5.37 -6.10 18.50
C ASN A 76 -4.83 -6.36 17.08
N GLY A 77 -3.96 -5.49 16.54
CA GLY A 77 -3.36 -5.64 15.21
C GLY A 77 -3.72 -4.52 14.24
N TYR A 78 -3.78 -4.80 12.95
CA TYR A 78 -3.91 -3.77 11.90
C TYR A 78 -5.27 -3.83 11.21
N LYS A 79 -5.91 -2.67 11.01
CA LYS A 79 -7.16 -2.55 10.27
C LYS A 79 -6.97 -1.68 9.04
N VAL A 80 -7.45 -2.15 7.89
CA VAL A 80 -7.56 -1.35 6.67
C VAL A 80 -8.98 -0.80 6.61
N LYS A 81 -9.15 0.51 6.72
CA LYS A 81 -10.48 1.16 6.65
C LYS A 81 -10.46 2.23 5.57
N LYS A 82 -11.42 2.19 4.64
CA LYS A 82 -11.69 3.31 3.72
C LYS A 82 -11.99 4.54 4.56
N GLU A 83 -11.28 5.65 4.34
CA GLU A 83 -11.71 6.93 4.88
C GLU A 83 -12.97 7.32 4.12
N THR A 84 -14.12 6.78 4.55
CA THR A 84 -15.41 7.31 4.15
C THR A 84 -15.46 8.67 4.83
N ILE A 85 -15.24 9.73 4.05
CA ILE A 85 -15.71 11.07 4.38
C ILE A 85 -17.17 10.88 4.80
N MET A 86 -17.46 11.04 6.09
CA MET A 86 -18.82 10.98 6.62
C MET A 86 -19.55 12.23 6.13
N TYR A 87 -19.97 12.26 4.87
CA TYR A 87 -21.14 13.03 4.48
C TYR A 87 -22.36 12.26 5.00
N GLY A 88 -22.60 12.41 6.30
CA GLY A 88 -23.66 11.71 7.00
C GLY A 88 -23.86 12.30 8.37
N MET A 89 -24.51 13.48 8.40
CA MET A 89 -25.51 13.94 9.40
C MET A 89 -25.46 15.48 9.56
N ASP A 90 -25.87 16.20 8.52
CA ASP A 90 -26.41 17.58 8.67
C ASP A 90 -27.69 17.74 7.82
N PHE A 91 -28.48 16.68 7.68
CA PHE A 91 -29.75 16.70 6.93
C PHE A 91 -30.96 16.26 7.77
N LEU A 92 -30.79 16.09 9.08
CA LEU A 92 -31.88 15.72 10.00
C LEU A 92 -31.96 16.63 11.25
N SER A 93 -31.40 17.85 11.17
CA SER A 93 -31.56 18.88 12.23
C SER A 93 -32.54 20.00 11.82
N MET A 94 -33.56 19.71 11.01
CA MET A 94 -34.64 20.67 10.74
C MET A 94 -36.00 20.00 10.86
#